data_AF-F8NUR5-F1
#
_entry.id   AF-F8NUR5-F1
#
_cell.length_a   1.000
_cell.length_b   1.000
_cell.length_c   1.000
_cell.angle_alpha   90.00
_cell.angle_beta   90.00
_cell.angle_gamma   90.00
#
_symmetry.space_group_name_H-M   'P 1'
#
loop_
_entity.id
_entity.type
_entity.pdbx_description
1 polymer ?
#
loop_
_entity_poly.entity_id
_entity_poly.type
_entity_poly.pdbx_seq_one_letter_code
_entity_poly.pdbx_strand_id
1 'polypeptide(L)'
;MGAGQSKPESDDNEYRHETPIQFSQDVVNHLADRVNLPETTPERQTTLDAHIRSRIQADLKQLRTEEENVQREIEVALEKENLDRERSMAGDTEEEAHGDIKSSTSLMNDIEEIRSKVDRTQTRQQLGDLFEVNEKSQAVASCYQSNPTTPLNCWREVASFKMSVARAETQYFESLR
;
A
#
# COMPACT_ATOMS: atom_id res chain seq x y z
N MET A 1 52.66 13.64 -39.09
CA MET A 1 53.10 12.35 -38.54
C MET A 1 54.41 12.58 -37.81
N GLY A 2 54.56 12.11 -36.57
CA GLY A 2 55.83 12.24 -35.83
C GLY A 2 55.65 12.13 -34.32
N ALA A 3 55.28 10.93 -33.86
CA ALA A 3 55.29 10.55 -32.46
C ALA A 3 56.73 10.21 -32.01
N GLY A 4 57.08 10.57 -30.77
CA GLY A 4 58.29 10.12 -30.10
C GLY A 4 58.09 10.23 -28.58
N GLN A 5 57.81 9.09 -27.95
CA GLN A 5 57.49 8.96 -26.53
C GLN A 5 58.65 9.35 -25.60
N SER A 6 58.33 10.03 -24.51
CA SER A 6 59.22 10.24 -23.36
C SER A 6 58.94 9.16 -22.31
N LYS A 7 59.90 8.26 -22.06
CA LYS A 7 59.97 7.50 -20.80
C LYS A 7 60.80 8.30 -19.80
N PRO A 8 60.33 8.53 -18.57
CA PRO A 8 61.23 8.95 -17.50
C PRO A 8 61.97 7.72 -16.96
N GLU A 9 63.30 7.75 -16.98
CA GLU A 9 64.14 6.97 -16.07
C GLU A 9 63.86 7.49 -14.65
N SER A 10 63.23 6.66 -13.82
CA SER A 10 63.18 6.86 -12.38
C SER A 10 64.37 6.13 -11.77
N ASP A 11 65.40 6.92 -11.44
CA ASP A 11 66.49 6.54 -10.53
C ASP A 11 65.89 6.38 -9.12
N ASP A 12 65.30 5.22 -8.83
CA ASP A 12 64.87 4.84 -7.48
C ASP A 12 66.12 4.47 -6.66
N ASN A 13 66.77 5.48 -6.07
CA ASN A 13 67.70 5.26 -4.97
C ASN A 13 66.93 4.81 -3.73
N GLU A 14 66.61 3.52 -3.67
CA GLU A 14 66.00 2.88 -2.50
C GLU A 14 67.06 2.81 -1.37
N TYR A 15 67.13 3.87 -0.54
CA TYR A 15 67.94 3.89 0.67
C TYR A 15 67.36 2.92 1.72
N ARG A 16 67.79 1.66 1.68
CA ARG A 16 67.56 0.72 2.78
C ARG A 16 68.53 1.03 3.91
N HIS A 17 68.03 1.68 4.96
CA HIS A 17 68.75 1.80 6.23
C HIS A 17 68.78 0.43 6.92
N GLU A 18 69.79 -0.39 6.61
CA GLU A 18 70.12 -1.60 7.37
C GLU A 18 70.88 -1.24 8.65
N THR A 19 70.25 -0.49 9.55
CA THR A 19 70.72 -0.44 10.94
C THR A 19 70.15 -1.67 11.65
N PRO A 20 70.99 -2.58 12.20
CA PRO A 20 70.48 -3.73 12.93
C PRO A 20 69.71 -3.23 14.15
N ILE A 21 68.39 -3.38 14.11
CA ILE A 21 67.50 -3.04 15.23
C ILE A 21 67.76 -4.09 16.31
N GLN A 22 68.64 -3.77 17.26
CA GLN A 22 68.85 -4.59 18.45
C GLN A 22 67.79 -4.23 19.48
N PHE A 23 66.89 -5.17 19.76
CA PHE A 23 65.94 -5.05 20.86
C PHE A 23 66.62 -5.44 22.16
N SER A 24 66.28 -4.77 23.26
CA SER A 24 66.73 -5.20 24.59
C SER A 24 66.18 -6.59 24.90
N GLN A 25 66.99 -7.43 25.53
CA GLN A 25 66.62 -8.78 25.91
C GLN A 25 65.33 -8.81 26.76
N ASP A 26 65.09 -7.77 27.57
CA ASP A 26 63.89 -7.62 28.38
C ASP A 26 62.61 -7.47 27.54
N VAL A 27 62.68 -6.71 26.43
CA VAL A 27 61.54 -6.54 25.51
C VAL A 27 61.26 -7.85 24.78
N VAL A 28 62.31 -8.55 24.35
CA VAL A 28 62.21 -9.86 23.69
C VAL A 28 61.60 -10.89 24.63
N ASN A 29 62.05 -10.94 25.89
CA ASN A 29 61.51 -11.85 26.91
C ASN A 29 60.03 -11.54 27.21
N HIS A 30 59.67 -10.26 27.37
CA HIS A 30 58.28 -9.87 27.62
C HIS A 30 57.34 -10.17 26.44
N LEU A 31 57.83 -10.05 25.20
CA LEU A 31 57.10 -10.48 24.00
C LEU A 31 56.97 -12.01 23.95
N ALA A 32 58.04 -12.75 24.25
CA ALA A 32 58.03 -14.22 24.28
C ALA A 32 57.10 -14.77 25.37
N ASP A 33 57.07 -14.16 26.55
CA ASP A 33 56.14 -14.51 27.62
C ASP A 33 54.69 -14.25 27.18
N ARG A 34 54.42 -13.10 26.54
CA ARG A 34 53.09 -12.78 25.99
C ARG A 34 52.63 -13.72 24.88
N VAL A 35 53.54 -14.29 24.09
CA VAL A 35 53.21 -15.26 23.03
C VAL A 35 52.69 -16.58 23.62
N ASN A 36 53.12 -16.93 24.84
CA ASN A 36 52.69 -18.15 25.52
C ASN A 36 51.40 -17.96 26.35
N LEU A 37 50.91 -16.71 26.52
CA LEU A 37 49.63 -16.45 27.16
C LEU A 37 48.48 -16.58 26.15
N PRO A 38 47.41 -17.32 26.47
CA PRO A 38 46.24 -17.47 25.59
C PRO A 38 45.37 -16.20 25.53
N GLU A 39 45.64 -15.19 26.35
CA GLU A 39 44.77 -14.01 26.54
C GLU A 39 45.39 -12.73 25.98
N THR A 40 44.59 -11.99 25.21
CA THR A 40 44.99 -10.70 24.65
C THR A 40 45.00 -9.64 25.75
N THR A 41 46.04 -8.80 25.81
CA THR A 41 46.06 -7.67 26.76
C THR A 41 44.86 -6.74 26.54
N PRO A 42 44.32 -6.09 27.58
CA PRO A 42 43.15 -5.22 27.46
C PRO A 42 43.38 -4.07 26.46
N GLU A 43 44.59 -3.51 26.42
CA GLU A 43 44.97 -2.49 25.42
C GLU A 43 44.85 -3.01 23.98
N ARG A 44 45.30 -4.24 23.72
CA ARG A 44 45.19 -4.87 22.40
C ARG A 44 43.73 -5.19 22.06
N GLN A 45 42.94 -5.60 23.05
CA GLN A 45 41.51 -5.85 22.84
C GLN A 45 40.78 -4.56 22.44
N THR A 46 41.05 -3.43 23.09
CA THR A 46 40.39 -2.15 22.75
C THR A 46 40.72 -1.67 21.34
N THR A 47 41.96 -1.85 20.89
CA THR A 47 42.38 -1.48 19.53
C THR A 47 41.75 -2.39 18.48
N LEU A 48 41.67 -3.70 18.75
CA LEU A 48 40.97 -4.66 17.92
C LEU A 48 39.47 -4.33 17.83
N ASP A 49 38.81 -4.08 18.97
CA ASP A 49 37.39 -3.73 19.02
C ASP A 49 37.09 -2.43 18.28
N ALA A 50 37.95 -1.42 18.40
CA ALA A 50 37.81 -0.16 17.67
C ALA A 50 37.90 -0.37 16.15
N HIS A 51 38.85 -1.19 15.71
CA HIS A 51 39.00 -1.52 14.29
C HIS A 51 37.82 -2.37 13.79
N ILE A 52 37.34 -3.35 14.56
CA ILE A 52 36.14 -4.13 14.24
C ILE A 52 34.92 -3.21 14.10
N ARG A 53 34.70 -2.30 15.05
CA ARG A 53 33.60 -1.32 14.98
C ARG A 53 33.71 -0.44 13.74
N SER A 54 34.91 0.00 13.36
CA SER A 54 35.11 0.82 12.16
C SER A 54 34.74 0.06 10.88
N ARG A 55 35.09 -1.23 10.77
CA ARG A 55 34.71 -2.08 9.63
C ARG A 55 33.21 -2.30 9.58
N ILE A 56 32.60 -2.68 10.71
CA ILE A 56 31.15 -2.85 10.79
C ILE A 56 30.42 -1.57 10.38
N GLN A 57 30.90 -0.40 10.79
CA GLN A 57 30.32 0.88 10.40
C GLN A 57 30.47 1.18 8.91
N ALA A 58 31.60 0.82 8.30
CA ALA A 58 31.81 0.96 6.86
C ALA A 58 30.86 0.02 6.08
N ASP A 59 30.76 -1.23 6.51
CA ASP A 59 29.91 -2.24 5.89
C ASP A 59 28.42 -1.87 6.02
N LEU A 60 27.99 -1.38 7.20
CA LEU A 60 26.62 -0.90 7.40
C LEU A 60 26.27 0.30 6.52
N LYS A 61 27.23 1.21 6.28
CA LYS A 61 27.02 2.33 5.37
C LYS A 61 26.86 1.83 3.93
N GLN A 62 27.71 0.89 3.51
CA GLN A 62 27.61 0.29 2.18
C GLN A 62 26.26 -0.41 1.99
N LEU A 63 25.83 -1.23 2.95
CA LEU A 63 24.55 -1.93 2.89
C LEU A 63 23.37 -0.96 2.77
N ARG A 64 23.36 0.15 3.51
CA ARG A 64 22.30 1.17 3.37
C ARG A 64 22.26 1.78 1.97
N THR A 65 23.42 2.06 1.38
CA THR A 65 23.46 2.59 0.01
C THR A 65 22.99 1.57 -1.02
N GLU A 66 23.28 0.29 -0.82
CA GLU A 66 22.78 -0.79 -1.67
C GLU A 66 21.26 -0.96 -1.51
N GLU A 67 20.74 -0.91 -0.28
CA GLU A 67 19.31 -0.93 0.00
C GLU A 67 18.57 0.23 -0.67
N GLU A 68 19.08 1.46 -0.58
CA GLU A 68 18.50 2.63 -1.24
C GLU A 68 18.50 2.49 -2.76
N ASN A 69 19.54 1.91 -3.35
CA ASN A 69 19.60 1.66 -4.79
C ASN A 69 18.61 0.58 -5.22
N VAL A 70 18.51 -0.51 -4.47
CA VAL A 70 17.53 -1.58 -4.73
C VAL A 70 16.11 -1.06 -4.58
N GLN A 71 15.82 -0.25 -3.57
CA GLN A 71 14.51 0.39 -3.41
C GLN A 71 14.16 1.26 -4.62
N ARG A 72 15.10 2.08 -5.09
CA ARG A 72 14.90 2.91 -6.28
C ARG A 72 14.68 2.06 -7.53
N GLU A 73 15.41 0.96 -7.69
CA GLU A 73 15.22 0.04 -8.81
C GLU A 73 13.84 -0.64 -8.77
N ILE A 74 13.39 -1.05 -7.58
CA ILE A 74 12.04 -1.60 -7.38
C ILE A 74 10.98 -0.57 -7.72
N GLU A 75 11.11 0.68 -7.26
CA GLU A 75 10.16 1.76 -7.57
C GLU A 75 10.05 2.00 -9.08
N VAL A 76 11.19 2.09 -9.77
CA VAL A 76 11.23 2.27 -11.24
C VAL A 76 10.65 1.06 -11.96
N ALA A 77 10.96 -0.16 -11.51
CA ALA A 77 10.41 -1.37 -12.09
C ALA A 77 8.89 -1.45 -11.90
N LEU A 78 8.38 -1.05 -10.74
CA LEU A 78 6.96 -1.05 -10.43
C LEU A 78 6.21 0.06 -11.18
N GLU A 79 6.81 1.25 -11.33
CA GLU A 79 6.27 2.31 -12.18
C GLU A 79 6.20 1.84 -13.64
N LYS A 80 7.26 1.22 -14.15
CA LYS A 80 7.27 0.66 -15.49
C LYS A 80 6.23 -0.45 -15.66
N GLU A 81 6.12 -1.37 -14.68
CA GLU A 81 5.09 -2.42 -14.71
C GLU A 81 3.69 -1.82 -14.69
N ASN A 82 3.44 -0.79 -13.87
CA ASN A 82 2.16 -0.10 -13.83
C ASN A 82 1.86 0.56 -15.19
N LEU A 83 2.85 1.20 -15.82
CA LEU A 83 2.69 1.80 -17.15
C LEU A 83 2.50 0.75 -18.25
N ASP A 84 3.23 -0.36 -18.22
CA ASP A 84 3.11 -1.46 -19.18
C ASP A 84 1.77 -2.20 -18.98
N ARG A 85 1.31 -2.33 -17.73
CA ARG A 85 -0.02 -2.83 -17.39
C ARG A 85 -1.08 -1.85 -17.86
N GLU A 86 -0.95 -0.54 -17.62
CA GLU A 86 -1.87 0.45 -18.16
C GLU A 86 -1.90 0.45 -19.69
N ARG A 87 -0.76 0.27 -20.37
CA ARG A 87 -0.67 0.18 -21.84
C ARG A 87 -1.29 -1.09 -22.39
N SER A 88 -1.00 -2.24 -21.80
CA SER A 88 -1.63 -3.52 -22.19
C SER A 88 -3.13 -3.51 -21.90
N MET A 89 -3.56 -2.84 -20.84
CA MET A 89 -4.97 -2.66 -20.49
C MET A 89 -5.66 -1.55 -21.31
N ALA A 90 -4.89 -0.64 -21.90
CA ALA A 90 -5.36 0.40 -22.83
C ALA A 90 -5.39 -0.05 -24.30
N GLY A 91 -4.93 -1.27 -24.60
CA GLY A 91 -5.23 -1.97 -25.86
C GLY A 91 -4.07 -2.00 -26.85
N ASP A 92 -3.49 -3.19 -27.00
CA ASP A 92 -2.92 -3.67 -28.27
C ASP A 92 -3.66 -4.96 -28.66
N THR A 93 -4.97 -4.85 -28.92
CA THR A 93 -5.73 -5.82 -29.71
C THR A 93 -6.91 -5.10 -30.34
N GLU A 94 -6.79 -4.87 -31.64
CA GLU A 94 -7.92 -5.08 -32.55
C GLU A 94 -8.52 -6.47 -32.24
N GLU A 95 -9.84 -6.56 -32.16
CA GLU A 95 -10.68 -7.75 -31.94
C GLU A 95 -11.18 -8.03 -30.50
N GLU A 96 -12.51 -8.06 -30.46
CA GLU A 96 -13.47 -8.47 -29.43
C GLU A 96 -12.97 -9.46 -28.34
N ALA A 97 -12.84 -8.99 -27.10
CA ALA A 97 -13.03 -9.84 -25.91
C ALA A 97 -13.41 -9.02 -24.67
N HIS A 98 -14.59 -9.36 -24.15
CA HIS A 98 -15.24 -8.80 -22.98
C HIS A 98 -14.38 -9.00 -21.71
N GLY A 99 -13.67 -7.97 -21.29
CA GLY A 99 -12.78 -8.02 -20.13
C GLY A 99 -12.49 -6.62 -19.58
N ASP A 100 -13.56 -5.88 -19.29
CA ASP A 100 -13.57 -4.54 -18.71
C ASP A 100 -12.96 -4.54 -17.30
N ILE A 101 -11.64 -4.66 -17.20
CA ILE A 101 -10.94 -4.41 -15.94
C ILE A 101 -10.65 -2.90 -15.91
N LYS A 102 -11.69 -2.16 -15.52
CA LYS A 102 -11.70 -0.71 -15.42
C LYS A 102 -10.57 -0.20 -14.52
N SER A 103 -9.84 0.78 -15.02
CA SER A 103 -8.88 1.58 -14.24
C SER A 103 -9.54 2.10 -12.96
N SER A 104 -8.74 2.35 -11.90
CA SER A 104 -9.25 2.84 -10.61
C SER A 104 -10.13 4.08 -10.74
N THR A 105 -9.86 4.95 -11.71
CA THR A 105 -10.66 6.15 -12.00
C THR A 105 -12.00 5.82 -12.67
N SER A 106 -12.03 4.84 -13.57
CA SER A 106 -13.26 4.34 -14.19
C SER A 106 -14.15 3.62 -13.15
N LEU A 107 -13.57 2.84 -12.23
CA LEU A 107 -14.30 2.24 -11.11
C LEU A 107 -14.90 3.28 -10.17
N MET A 108 -14.20 4.38 -9.88
CA MET A 108 -14.74 5.48 -9.07
C MET A 108 -15.95 6.15 -9.74
N ASN A 109 -15.89 6.36 -11.05
CA ASN A 109 -17.00 6.92 -11.81
C ASN A 109 -18.21 5.97 -11.83
N ASP A 110 -17.97 4.68 -12.02
CA ASP A 110 -19.02 3.65 -12.00
C ASP A 110 -19.70 3.57 -10.62
N ILE A 111 -18.94 3.65 -9.53
CA ILE A 111 -19.48 3.65 -8.17
C ILE A 111 -20.38 4.87 -7.95
N GLU A 112 -19.95 6.05 -8.40
CA GLU A 112 -20.74 7.27 -8.26
C GLU A 112 -22.02 7.23 -9.11
N GLU A 113 -21.93 6.67 -10.33
CA GLU A 113 -23.10 6.45 -11.16
C GLU A 113 -24.10 5.48 -10.49
N ILE A 114 -23.61 4.38 -9.91
CA ILE A 114 -24.46 3.42 -9.19
C ILE A 114 -25.12 4.08 -7.98
N ARG A 115 -24.37 4.85 -7.17
CA ARG A 115 -24.93 5.58 -6.03
C ARG A 115 -26.05 6.52 -6.46
N SER A 116 -25.82 7.32 -7.50
CA SER A 116 -26.83 8.26 -8.02
C SER A 116 -28.09 7.55 -8.52
N LYS A 117 -27.96 6.37 -9.15
CA LYS A 117 -29.08 5.56 -9.61
C LYS A 117 -29.90 5.01 -8.44
N VAL A 118 -29.23 4.53 -7.38
CA VAL A 118 -29.88 4.03 -6.16
C VAL A 118 -30.62 5.14 -5.42
N ASP A 119 -30.00 6.31 -5.24
CA ASP A 119 -30.66 7.44 -4.58
C ASP A 119 -31.90 7.90 -5.35
N ARG A 120 -31.82 7.90 -6.69
CA ARG A 120 -32.95 8.26 -7.56
C ARG A 120 -34.10 7.26 -7.49
N THR A 121 -33.82 5.96 -7.42
CA THR A 121 -34.86 4.93 -7.27
C THR A 121 -35.47 4.96 -5.88
N GLN A 122 -34.66 5.11 -4.84
CA GLN A 122 -35.13 5.20 -3.45
C GLN A 122 -36.01 6.44 -3.23
N THR A 123 -35.62 7.59 -3.78
CA THR A 123 -36.42 8.83 -3.70
C THR A 123 -37.77 8.66 -4.42
N ARG A 124 -37.78 8.02 -5.59
CA ARG A 124 -39.03 7.74 -6.34
C ARG A 124 -39.96 6.79 -5.59
N GLN A 125 -39.41 5.75 -4.98
CA GLN A 125 -40.18 4.80 -4.15
C GLN A 125 -40.77 5.47 -2.91
N GLN A 126 -40.04 6.40 -2.28
CA GLN A 126 -40.53 7.11 -1.10
C GLN A 126 -41.67 8.11 -1.41
N LEU A 127 -41.66 8.73 -2.60
CA LEU A 127 -42.58 9.82 -2.94
C LEU A 127 -43.96 9.36 -3.44
N GLY A 128 -44.06 8.22 -4.12
CA GLY A 128 -45.30 7.78 -4.78
C GLY A 128 -46.18 6.89 -3.91
N ASP A 129 -45.69 5.68 -3.63
CA ASP A 129 -46.55 4.60 -3.13
C ASP A 129 -46.73 4.64 -1.61
N LEU A 130 -45.70 5.09 -0.88
CA LEU A 130 -45.80 5.28 0.56
C LEU A 130 -46.74 6.44 0.93
N PHE A 131 -46.87 7.46 0.07
CA PHE A 131 -47.78 8.58 0.31
C PHE A 131 -49.25 8.15 0.21
N GLU A 132 -49.61 7.37 -0.83
CA GLU A 132 -50.97 6.85 -0.99
C GLU A 132 -51.37 5.95 0.18
N VAL A 133 -50.47 5.03 0.58
CA VAL A 133 -50.69 4.16 1.75
C VAL A 133 -50.81 4.98 3.05
N ASN A 134 -50.01 6.04 3.20
CA ASN A 134 -50.08 6.91 4.38
C ASN A 134 -51.41 7.66 4.45
N GLU A 135 -51.88 8.25 3.35
CA GLU A 135 -53.17 8.92 3.26
C GLU A 135 -54.34 7.98 3.65
N LYS A 136 -54.36 6.76 3.10
CA LYS A 136 -55.40 5.77 3.44
C LYS A 136 -55.27 5.29 4.88
N SER A 137 -54.06 5.18 5.44
CA SER A 137 -53.87 4.84 6.85
C SER A 137 -54.40 5.92 7.80
N GLN A 138 -54.20 7.20 7.47
CA GLN A 138 -54.75 8.32 8.22
C GLN A 138 -56.28 8.37 8.15
N ALA A 139 -56.87 8.03 7.00
CA ALA A 139 -58.32 7.94 6.84
C ALA A 139 -58.94 6.83 7.71
N VAL A 140 -58.26 5.68 7.84
CA VAL A 140 -58.66 4.60 8.75
C VAL A 140 -58.55 5.06 10.21
N ALA A 141 -57.44 5.71 10.57
CA ALA A 141 -57.21 6.21 11.93
C ALA A 141 -58.26 7.25 12.34
N SER A 142 -58.60 8.19 11.45
CA SER A 142 -59.61 9.22 11.72
C SER A 142 -61.04 8.64 11.82
N CYS A 143 -61.35 7.61 11.02
CA CYS A 143 -62.63 6.91 11.13
C CYS A 143 -62.78 6.19 12.48
N TYR A 144 -61.73 5.50 12.96
CA TYR A 144 -61.77 4.85 14.26
C TYR A 144 -61.82 5.84 15.42
N GLN A 145 -61.13 6.97 15.31
CA GLN A 145 -61.20 8.04 16.32
C GLN A 145 -62.60 8.64 16.44
N SER A 146 -63.32 8.79 15.33
CA SER A 146 -64.69 9.32 15.32
C SER A 146 -65.75 8.28 15.74
N ASN A 147 -65.44 6.99 15.69
CA ASN A 147 -66.37 5.89 15.99
C ASN A 147 -65.81 4.91 17.05
N PRO A 148 -65.63 5.34 18.32
CA PRO A 148 -64.99 4.52 19.35
C PRO A 148 -65.82 3.30 19.80
N THR A 149 -67.15 3.39 19.69
CA THR A 149 -68.09 2.32 20.11
C THR A 149 -68.61 1.48 18.93
N THR A 150 -68.40 1.94 17.70
CA THR A 150 -68.90 1.29 16.47
C THR A 150 -67.79 1.14 15.42
N PRO A 151 -66.74 0.36 15.70
CA PRO A 151 -65.60 0.19 14.79
C PRO A 151 -65.99 -0.47 13.45
N LEU A 152 -67.09 -1.22 13.42
CA LEU A 152 -67.60 -1.88 12.22
C LEU A 152 -68.04 -0.91 11.11
N ASN A 153 -68.28 0.37 11.42
CA ASN A 153 -68.65 1.37 10.41
C ASN A 153 -67.47 1.75 9.49
N CYS A 154 -66.23 1.54 9.93
CA CYS A 154 -65.00 1.92 9.21
C CYS A 154 -64.48 0.85 8.24
N TRP A 155 -65.32 -0.14 7.89
CA TRP A 155 -64.92 -1.28 7.06
C TRP A 155 -64.49 -0.85 5.65
N ARG A 156 -65.07 0.23 5.12
CA ARG A 156 -64.80 0.73 3.77
C ARG A 156 -63.41 1.35 3.66
N GLU A 157 -63.03 2.15 4.65
CA GLU A 157 -61.72 2.77 4.78
C GLU A 157 -60.66 1.69 4.96
N VAL A 158 -60.92 0.69 5.81
CA VAL A 158 -60.03 -0.45 6.01
C VAL A 158 -59.86 -1.26 4.73
N ALA A 159 -60.93 -1.50 3.97
CA ALA A 159 -60.85 -2.18 2.69
C ALA A 159 -60.01 -1.38 1.68
N SER A 160 -60.17 -0.05 1.63
CA SER A 160 -59.37 0.81 0.77
C SER A 160 -57.88 0.81 1.12
N PHE A 161 -57.55 0.83 2.41
CA PHE A 161 -56.17 0.73 2.90
C PHE A 161 -55.54 -0.62 2.57
N LYS A 162 -56.28 -1.72 2.74
CA LYS A 162 -55.80 -3.06 2.37
C LYS A 162 -55.49 -3.17 0.87
N MET A 163 -56.31 -2.56 0.01
CA MET A 163 -56.04 -2.51 -1.43
C MET A 163 -54.79 -1.69 -1.76
N SER A 164 -54.61 -0.51 -1.14
CA SER A 164 -53.40 0.31 -1.38
C SER A 164 -52.13 -0.39 -0.90
N VAL A 165 -52.19 -1.10 0.24
CA VAL A 165 -51.06 -1.88 0.76
C VAL A 165 -50.75 -3.05 -0.17
N ALA A 166 -51.75 -3.82 -0.60
CA ALA A 166 -51.54 -4.92 -1.54
C ALA A 166 -50.89 -4.45 -2.85
N ARG A 167 -51.31 -3.29 -3.38
CA ARG A 167 -50.70 -2.67 -4.55
C ARG A 167 -49.23 -2.30 -4.31
N ALA A 168 -48.95 -1.60 -3.20
CA ALA A 168 -47.59 -1.21 -2.84
C ALA A 168 -46.68 -2.44 -2.63
N GLU A 169 -47.19 -3.50 -1.99
CA GLU A 169 -46.49 -4.77 -1.82
C GLU A 169 -46.19 -5.44 -3.17
N THR A 170 -47.16 -5.52 -4.09
CA THR A 170 -46.91 -6.09 -5.42
C THR A 170 -45.82 -5.34 -6.19
N GLN A 171 -45.85 -4.02 -6.18
CA GLN A 171 -44.82 -3.20 -6.83
C GLN A 171 -43.46 -3.34 -6.15
N TYR A 172 -43.43 -3.44 -4.82
CA TYR A 172 -42.21 -3.71 -4.07
C TYR A 172 -41.60 -5.05 -4.47
N PHE A 173 -42.41 -6.12 -4.53
CA PHE A 173 -41.95 -7.43 -4.97
C PHE A 173 -41.50 -7.44 -6.43
N GLU A 174 -42.16 -6.68 -7.32
CA GLU A 174 -41.71 -6.50 -8.71
C GLU A 174 -40.38 -5.77 -8.79
N SER A 175 -40.11 -4.80 -7.91
CA SER A 175 -38.84 -4.06 -7.88
C SER A 175 -37.64 -4.87 -7.35
N LEU A 176 -37.90 -5.96 -6.63
CA LEU A 176 -36.88 -6.88 -6.12
C LEU A 176 -36.50 -7.97 -7.13
N ARG A 177 -37.23 -8.09 -8.24
CA ARG A 177 -37.06 -9.12 -9.27
C ARG A 177 -36.22 -8.61 -10.44
#